data_AF-A0A653RGY1-F1
#
_entry.id   AF-A0A653RGY1-F1
#
_cell.length_a   1.000
_cell.length_b   1.000
_cell.length_c   1.000
_cell.angle_alpha   90.00
_cell.angle_beta   90.00
_cell.angle_gamma   90.00
#
_symmetry.space_group_name_H-M   'P 1'
#
loop_
_entity.id
_entity.type
_entity.pdbx_description
1 polymer ?
#
loop_
_entity_poly.entity_id
_entity_poly.type
_entity_poly.pdbx_seq_one_letter_code
_entity_poly.pdbx_strand_id
1 'polypeptide(L)'
;MTPADFGGRSAYEVLSVPFDADTATLKSAWRRAARRTHPDYDGDAAEFRLVSYAWELVGTPESRREYDRGFSAGGGSSRGRPGPTVPPRSGAGTPTAGPASGPAFSTRSERDRSAGRSSGGDRNGAGTITYVPPLEDEMVLDLARSSQQIHGAPRKRGILPAGHRLVREARTIRTLQNHVLGSLPASRLVTGLHLTFGRLNSGAIDHVVLCGDRLAVIGSMQVPEGVYRWDGAEMWRGDRRLSPPSLAPAMVALQRAFPDCSVGGFILVLGPDENPHAPVIQLERTRSVLDSDAGFLTDPPANALQFARDVKMFLGTGPMSGTVDRRLLARLLGAMY
;
A
#
# COMPACT_ATOMS: atom_id res chain seq x y z
N MET A 1 11.25 -16.71 -1.51
CA MET A 1 12.15 -17.11 -2.61
C MET A 1 13.30 -17.90 -1.99
N THR A 2 13.50 -19.14 -2.44
CA THR A 2 14.46 -20.14 -1.91
C THR A 2 15.75 -20.10 -2.75
N PRO A 3 16.82 -20.86 -2.41
CA PRO A 3 18.04 -20.95 -3.24
C PRO A 3 17.81 -21.32 -4.72
N ALA A 4 16.61 -21.81 -5.08
CA ALA A 4 16.19 -22.03 -6.46
C ALA A 4 16.07 -20.75 -7.30
N ASP A 5 15.79 -19.59 -6.67
CA ASP A 5 15.53 -18.33 -7.37
C ASP A 5 16.79 -17.63 -7.89
N PHE A 6 17.97 -18.07 -7.44
CA PHE A 6 19.27 -17.63 -7.94
C PHE A 6 19.89 -18.61 -8.96
N GLY A 7 19.12 -19.60 -9.44
CA GLY A 7 19.63 -20.63 -10.35
C GLY A 7 20.71 -21.50 -9.70
N GLY A 8 20.67 -21.68 -8.37
CA GLY A 8 21.67 -22.42 -7.60
C GLY A 8 22.91 -21.61 -7.19
N ARG A 9 22.95 -20.30 -7.47
CA ARG A 9 24.03 -19.40 -7.04
C ARG A 9 23.73 -18.79 -5.67
N SER A 10 24.76 -18.52 -4.88
CA SER A 10 24.59 -17.78 -3.62
C SER A 10 24.48 -16.26 -3.83
N ALA A 11 23.90 -15.52 -2.89
CA ALA A 11 23.86 -14.05 -2.94
C ALA A 11 25.28 -13.44 -3.06
N TYR A 12 26.28 -14.07 -2.47
CA TYR A 12 27.69 -13.68 -2.58
C TYR A 12 28.25 -13.91 -4.00
N GLU A 13 27.89 -15.02 -4.64
CA GLU A 13 28.24 -15.31 -6.04
C GLU A 13 27.53 -14.40 -7.05
N VAL A 14 26.31 -13.97 -6.75
CA VAL A 14 25.58 -12.98 -7.57
C VAL A 14 26.27 -11.61 -7.47
N LEU A 15 26.71 -11.23 -6.28
CA LEU A 15 27.49 -10.00 -6.06
C LEU A 15 28.98 -10.14 -6.43
N SER A 16 29.43 -11.33 -6.86
CA SER A 16 30.81 -11.64 -7.24
C SER A 16 31.83 -11.32 -6.14
N VAL A 17 31.52 -11.71 -4.90
CA VAL A 17 32.39 -11.57 -3.72
C VAL A 17 32.51 -12.90 -2.97
N PRO A 18 33.61 -13.12 -2.22
CA PRO A 18 33.72 -14.29 -1.36
C PRO A 18 32.76 -14.19 -0.16
N PHE A 19 32.43 -15.33 0.43
CA PHE A 19 31.46 -15.44 1.55
C PHE A 19 31.92 -14.68 2.81
N ASP A 20 33.23 -14.58 3.02
CA ASP A 20 33.88 -13.87 4.14
C ASP A 20 34.12 -12.37 3.86
N ALA A 21 33.65 -11.83 2.73
CA ALA A 21 33.85 -10.43 2.37
C ALA A 21 33.35 -9.47 3.46
N ASP A 22 34.11 -8.42 3.73
CA ASP A 22 33.71 -7.39 4.69
C ASP A 22 32.56 -6.50 4.14
N THR A 23 31.93 -5.72 5.02
CA THR A 23 30.76 -4.91 4.65
C THR A 23 31.09 -3.84 3.60
N ALA A 24 32.32 -3.31 3.63
CA ALA A 24 32.80 -2.31 2.68
C ALA A 24 32.95 -2.89 1.27
N THR A 25 33.55 -4.08 1.16
CA THR A 25 33.73 -4.84 -0.07
C THR A 25 32.39 -5.26 -0.65
N LEU A 26 31.46 -5.73 0.20
CA LEU A 26 30.12 -6.12 -0.22
C LEU A 26 29.34 -4.93 -0.81
N LYS A 27 29.38 -3.76 -0.16
CA LYS A 27 28.73 -2.54 -0.63
C LYS A 27 29.36 -2.00 -1.92
N SER A 28 30.68 -2.09 -2.04
CA SER A 28 31.40 -1.70 -3.26
C SER A 28 31.06 -2.62 -4.43
N ALA A 29 31.03 -3.94 -4.20
CA ALA A 29 30.68 -4.93 -5.21
C ALA A 29 29.23 -4.78 -5.69
N TRP A 30 28.27 -4.56 -4.79
CA TRP A 30 26.89 -4.28 -5.16
C TRP A 30 26.77 -3.04 -6.07
N ARG A 31 27.41 -1.92 -5.73
CA ARG A 31 27.37 -0.72 -6.58
C ARG A 31 27.98 -0.93 -7.97
N ARG A 32 28.98 -1.82 -8.09
CA ARG A 32 29.56 -2.18 -9.40
C ARG A 32 28.61 -3.08 -10.19
N ALA A 33 28.05 -4.10 -9.54
CA ALA A 33 27.10 -5.02 -10.15
C ALA A 33 25.80 -4.33 -10.59
N ALA A 34 25.26 -3.44 -9.75
CA ALA A 34 24.04 -2.68 -10.04
C ALA A 34 24.21 -1.74 -11.23
N ARG A 35 25.36 -1.05 -11.34
CA ARG A 35 25.65 -0.20 -12.51
C ARG A 35 25.83 -1.00 -13.80
N ARG A 36 26.47 -2.16 -13.73
CA ARG A 36 26.71 -3.03 -14.90
C ARG A 36 25.41 -3.66 -15.43
N THR A 37 24.46 -3.94 -14.55
CA THR A 37 23.21 -4.65 -14.90
C THR A 37 22.03 -3.70 -15.13
N HIS A 38 22.19 -2.39 -14.89
CA HIS A 38 21.10 -1.43 -15.01
C HIS A 38 20.57 -1.33 -16.45
N PRO A 39 19.24 -1.37 -16.67
CA PRO A 39 18.65 -1.30 -18.01
C PRO A 39 18.94 0.03 -18.74
N ASP A 40 19.12 1.13 -18.00
CA ASP A 40 19.53 2.42 -18.59
C ASP A 40 20.96 2.41 -19.17
N TYR A 41 21.76 1.39 -18.88
CA TYR A 41 23.11 1.20 -19.43
C TYR A 41 23.21 -0.07 -20.28
N ASP A 42 22.13 -0.46 -20.96
CA ASP A 42 22.04 -1.67 -21.80
C ASP A 42 22.26 -2.98 -21.01
N GLY A 43 22.02 -2.95 -19.70
CA GLY A 43 22.11 -4.11 -18.81
C GLY A 43 20.84 -4.95 -18.76
N ASP A 44 20.98 -6.22 -18.37
CA ASP A 44 19.84 -7.13 -18.24
C ASP A 44 18.99 -6.82 -16.99
N ALA A 45 17.73 -6.44 -17.21
CA ALA A 45 16.76 -6.20 -16.14
C ALA A 45 16.49 -7.44 -15.25
N ALA A 46 16.64 -8.66 -15.78
CA ALA A 46 16.57 -9.87 -14.97
C ALA A 46 17.79 -9.99 -14.04
N GLU A 47 18.99 -9.74 -14.55
CA GLU A 47 20.21 -9.73 -13.77
C GLU A 47 20.23 -8.59 -12.72
N PHE A 48 19.70 -7.41 -13.06
CA PHE A 48 19.56 -6.30 -12.12
C PHE A 48 18.64 -6.63 -10.94
N ARG A 49 17.53 -7.33 -11.20
CA ARG A 49 16.63 -7.82 -10.14
C ARG A 49 17.33 -8.82 -9.24
N LEU A 50 18.14 -9.72 -9.79
CA LEU A 50 18.92 -10.68 -9.01
C LEU A 50 19.99 -9.98 -8.14
N VAL A 51 20.69 -9.00 -8.69
CA VAL A 51 21.69 -8.20 -7.95
C VAL A 51 21.05 -7.38 -6.83
N SER A 52 19.89 -6.77 -7.11
CA SER A 52 19.14 -6.00 -6.11
C SER A 52 18.63 -6.89 -4.98
N TYR A 53 18.10 -8.06 -5.33
CA TYR A 53 17.62 -9.04 -4.36
C TYR A 53 18.76 -9.66 -3.54
N ALA A 54 19.90 -9.97 -4.15
CA ALA A 54 21.08 -10.42 -3.41
C ALA A 54 21.53 -9.38 -2.37
N TRP A 55 21.48 -8.09 -2.70
CA TRP A 55 21.80 -7.02 -1.75
C TRP A 55 20.80 -6.89 -0.61
N GLU A 56 19.50 -7.12 -0.84
CA GLU A 56 18.51 -7.16 0.24
C GLU A 56 18.80 -8.28 1.27
N LEU A 57 19.35 -9.41 0.80
CA LEU A 57 19.66 -10.55 1.65
C LEU A 57 20.94 -10.37 2.48
N VAL A 58 22.01 -9.81 1.92
CA VAL A 58 23.32 -9.73 2.60
C VAL A 58 23.80 -8.30 2.91
N GLY A 59 23.10 -7.27 2.44
CA GLY A 59 23.55 -5.88 2.48
C GLY A 59 23.56 -5.22 3.86
N THR A 60 22.84 -5.78 4.84
CA THR A 60 22.90 -5.35 6.25
C THR A 60 23.45 -6.46 7.15
N PRO A 61 24.10 -6.14 8.27
CA PRO A 61 24.60 -7.18 9.20
C PRO A 61 23.51 -8.11 9.73
N GLU A 62 22.28 -7.61 9.88
CA GLU A 62 21.14 -8.38 10.36
C GLU A 62 20.61 -9.32 9.29
N SER A 63 20.33 -8.81 8.07
CA SER A 63 19.93 -9.62 6.92
C SER A 63 20.98 -10.68 6.57
N ARG A 64 22.26 -10.30 6.62
CA ARG A 64 23.39 -11.22 6.38
C ARG A 64 23.41 -12.36 7.38
N ARG A 65 23.20 -12.08 8.68
CA ARG A 65 23.14 -13.13 9.72
C ARG A 65 21.96 -14.07 9.52
N GLU A 66 20.80 -13.56 9.11
CA GLU A 66 19.62 -14.37 8.81
C GLU A 66 19.82 -15.24 7.57
N TYR A 67 20.40 -14.66 6.51
CA TYR A 67 20.75 -15.35 5.28
C TYR A 67 21.79 -16.45 5.53
N ASP A 68 22.87 -16.14 6.25
CA ASP A 68 23.94 -17.09 6.57
C ASP A 68 23.42 -18.24 7.46
N ARG A 69 22.53 -17.97 8.41
CA ARG A 69 21.89 -18.99 9.25
C ARG A 69 21.05 -19.97 8.42
N GLY A 70 20.32 -19.47 7.42
CA GLY A 70 19.55 -20.30 6.49
C GLY A 70 20.42 -21.06 5.49
N PHE A 71 21.55 -20.46 5.07
CA PHE A 71 22.50 -21.06 4.13
C PHE A 71 23.33 -22.18 4.79
N SER A 72 23.72 -22.03 6.06
CA SER A 72 24.40 -23.08 6.83
C SER A 72 23.48 -24.22 7.27
N ALA A 73 22.18 -23.97 7.45
CA ALA A 73 21.19 -25.01 7.79
C ALA A 73 20.79 -25.90 6.59
N GLY A 74 21.14 -25.51 5.36
CA GLY A 74 20.81 -26.24 4.13
C GLY A 74 22.01 -26.50 3.19
N GLY A 75 23.24 -26.32 3.63
CA GLY A 75 24.43 -26.24 2.76
C GLY A 75 25.51 -27.27 3.05
N GLY A 76 25.22 -28.55 2.87
CA GLY A 76 26.22 -29.62 2.75
C GLY A 76 26.27 -30.15 1.32
N SER A 77 27.24 -29.67 0.53
CA SER A 77 27.80 -30.28 -0.68
C SER A 77 27.14 -31.56 -1.25
N SER A 78 26.67 -31.50 -2.50
CA SER A 78 26.83 -32.59 -3.50
C SER A 78 26.38 -32.08 -4.88
N ARG A 79 27.28 -31.74 -5.81
CA ARG A 79 27.84 -32.64 -6.84
C ARG A 79 27.05 -33.95 -7.07
N GLY A 80 26.46 -34.08 -8.27
CA GLY A 80 26.21 -35.36 -8.93
C GLY A 80 24.80 -35.97 -8.78
N ARG A 81 23.99 -35.84 -9.85
CA ARG A 81 23.17 -36.86 -10.60
C ARG A 81 22.93 -38.25 -9.93
N PRO A 82 21.90 -39.08 -10.31
CA PRO A 82 20.58 -38.87 -10.94
C PRO A 82 19.37 -39.40 -10.10
N GLY A 83 18.15 -39.00 -10.50
CA GLY A 83 16.85 -39.70 -10.52
C GLY A 83 16.45 -40.72 -9.45
N PRO A 84 15.14 -40.72 -9.09
CA PRO A 84 14.42 -41.98 -9.25
C PRO A 84 13.07 -41.84 -9.97
N THR A 85 12.86 -42.84 -10.79
CA THR A 85 11.70 -43.23 -11.59
C THR A 85 10.49 -43.56 -10.71
N VAL A 86 9.30 -43.05 -11.05
CA VAL A 86 7.99 -43.58 -10.61
C VAL A 86 7.01 -43.44 -11.80
N PRO A 87 6.13 -44.44 -12.06
CA PRO A 87 5.71 -44.86 -13.41
C PRO A 87 4.44 -44.18 -13.95
N PRO A 88 4.09 -44.37 -15.23
CA PRO A 88 2.90 -43.78 -15.83
C PRO A 88 1.63 -44.60 -15.50
N ARG A 89 0.50 -43.90 -15.28
CA ARG A 89 -0.83 -44.50 -15.45
C ARG A 89 -1.54 -43.79 -16.60
N SER A 90 -1.73 -44.54 -17.66
CA SER A 90 -2.58 -44.25 -18.82
C SER A 90 -4.03 -44.66 -18.56
N GLY A 91 -4.95 -44.05 -19.32
CA GLY A 91 -6.34 -44.51 -19.53
C GLY A 91 -7.35 -43.37 -19.33
N ALA A 92 -7.63 -42.52 -20.32
CA ALA A 92 -8.48 -42.73 -21.52
C ALA A 92 -9.99 -42.83 -21.21
N GLY A 93 -10.76 -41.89 -21.79
CA GLY A 93 -12.23 -41.94 -21.81
C GLY A 93 -12.87 -40.58 -22.10
N THR A 94 -13.10 -40.28 -23.38
CA THR A 94 -13.89 -39.15 -23.90
C THR A 94 -15.28 -39.68 -24.38
N PRO A 95 -16.20 -38.85 -24.90
CA PRO A 95 -17.32 -38.18 -24.22
C PRO A 95 -18.71 -38.77 -24.61
N THR A 96 -19.81 -38.32 -23.99
CA THR A 96 -21.13 -38.33 -24.64
C THR A 96 -22.03 -37.19 -24.13
N ALA A 97 -22.76 -36.60 -25.07
CA ALA A 97 -23.64 -35.45 -24.94
C ALA A 97 -25.09 -35.80 -24.53
N GLY A 98 -25.82 -34.80 -24.02
CA GLY A 98 -27.27 -34.66 -24.23
C GLY A 98 -28.13 -34.34 -23.00
N PRO A 99 -29.27 -33.62 -23.15
CA PRO A 99 -29.72 -32.58 -22.20
C PRO A 99 -31.12 -32.80 -21.58
N ALA A 100 -31.49 -32.02 -20.54
CA ALA A 100 -32.88 -31.71 -20.15
C ALA A 100 -32.89 -30.58 -19.10
N SER A 101 -33.46 -29.41 -19.40
CA SER A 101 -34.81 -28.92 -18.99
C SER A 101 -34.85 -28.21 -17.63
N GLY A 102 -35.37 -26.97 -17.63
CA GLY A 102 -35.50 -26.05 -16.48
C GLY A 102 -36.60 -26.41 -15.46
N PRO A 103 -37.15 -25.46 -14.67
CA PRO A 103 -37.65 -24.16 -15.13
C PRO A 103 -37.26 -22.94 -14.28
N ALA A 104 -37.63 -21.78 -14.82
CA ALA A 104 -37.46 -20.43 -14.30
C ALA A 104 -38.56 -20.00 -13.30
N PHE A 105 -38.27 -18.99 -12.48
CA PHE A 105 -39.28 -18.06 -11.97
C PHE A 105 -38.78 -16.63 -12.09
N SER A 106 -39.69 -15.75 -12.52
CA SER A 106 -39.48 -14.35 -12.87
C SER A 106 -40.34 -13.48 -11.98
N THR A 107 -39.85 -12.29 -11.61
CA THR A 107 -40.75 -11.18 -11.24
C THR A 107 -40.30 -9.92 -11.97
N ARG A 108 -41.17 -9.54 -12.89
CA ARG A 108 -41.18 -8.35 -13.74
C ARG A 108 -41.53 -7.11 -12.91
N SER A 109 -40.86 -6.00 -13.20
CA SER A 109 -41.45 -4.65 -13.08
C SER A 109 -40.84 -3.76 -14.15
N GLU A 110 -41.57 -3.61 -15.26
CA GLU A 110 -41.35 -2.58 -16.27
C GLU A 110 -42.33 -1.42 -16.05
N ARG A 111 -41.77 -0.21 -15.98
CA ARG A 111 -42.24 1.08 -16.51
C ARG A 111 -41.23 2.11 -15.99
N ASP A 112 -40.62 2.99 -16.77
CA ASP A 112 -41.09 3.65 -17.97
C ASP A 112 -39.89 4.12 -18.82
N ARG A 113 -40.06 4.18 -20.15
CA ARG A 113 -39.06 4.67 -21.09
C ARG A 113 -39.30 6.15 -21.37
N SER A 114 -38.31 6.99 -21.09
CA SER A 114 -38.15 8.26 -21.79
C SER A 114 -36.70 8.47 -22.19
N ALA A 115 -36.51 8.64 -23.49
CA ALA A 115 -35.24 8.74 -24.17
C ALA A 115 -34.39 9.92 -23.69
N GLY A 116 -33.17 9.61 -23.26
CA GLY A 116 -32.04 10.53 -23.23
C GLY A 116 -30.83 9.77 -23.73
N ARG A 117 -30.37 10.07 -24.94
CA ARG A 117 -29.08 9.59 -25.47
C ARG A 117 -27.97 10.26 -24.66
N SER A 118 -27.62 9.71 -23.50
CA SER A 118 -26.35 9.99 -22.85
C SER A 118 -25.36 8.92 -23.29
N SER A 119 -24.42 9.37 -24.12
CA SER A 119 -23.18 8.70 -24.49
C SER A 119 -22.70 7.76 -23.38
N GLY A 120 -22.61 6.47 -23.71
CA GLY A 120 -21.93 5.48 -22.88
C GLY A 120 -20.44 5.81 -22.88
N GLY A 121 -20.05 6.75 -22.02
CA GLY A 121 -18.65 7.05 -21.74
C GLY A 121 -18.02 5.86 -21.01
N ASP A 122 -16.89 5.43 -21.56
CA ASP A 122 -15.98 4.42 -21.02
C ASP A 122 -15.92 4.40 -19.50
N ARG A 123 -16.44 3.33 -18.89
CA ARG A 123 -16.23 3.02 -17.46
C ARG A 123 -14.88 2.35 -17.20
N ASN A 124 -13.85 2.75 -17.94
CA ASN A 124 -12.45 2.47 -17.69
C ASN A 124 -11.66 3.77 -17.85
N GLY A 125 -11.91 4.73 -16.95
CA GLY A 125 -11.10 5.93 -16.81
C GLY A 125 -9.73 5.60 -16.23
N ALA A 126 -8.87 4.96 -17.03
CA ALA A 126 -7.44 5.25 -16.97
C ALA A 126 -7.25 6.67 -17.53
N GLY A 127 -7.83 7.65 -16.82
CA GLY A 127 -7.88 9.04 -17.26
C GLY A 127 -6.47 9.59 -17.34
N THR A 128 -6.16 10.26 -18.45
CA THR A 128 -4.92 11.01 -18.61
C THR A 128 -4.73 11.90 -17.38
N ILE A 129 -3.66 11.65 -16.62
CA ILE A 129 -3.32 12.46 -15.44
C ILE A 129 -3.01 13.86 -15.93
N THR A 130 -3.67 14.86 -15.36
CA THR A 130 -3.39 16.27 -15.64
C THR A 130 -2.50 16.85 -14.56
N TYR A 131 -1.44 17.55 -14.93
CA TYR A 131 -0.54 18.23 -13.98
C TYR A 131 -0.79 19.74 -14.01
N VAL A 132 -0.99 20.32 -12.82
CA VAL A 132 -1.22 21.76 -12.67
C VAL A 132 -0.27 22.32 -11.61
N PRO A 133 0.62 23.28 -11.93
CA PRO A 133 0.98 23.75 -13.28
C PRO A 133 1.53 22.65 -14.19
N PRO A 134 1.57 22.84 -15.53
CA PRO A 134 2.14 21.86 -16.46
C PRO A 134 3.60 21.50 -16.13
N LEU A 135 4.02 20.27 -16.43
CA LEU A 135 5.32 19.70 -16.02
C LEU A 135 6.55 20.51 -16.50
N GLU A 136 6.40 21.27 -17.59
CA GLU A 136 7.42 22.19 -18.13
C GLU A 136 7.73 23.38 -17.20
N ASP A 137 6.83 23.70 -16.26
CA ASP A 137 7.09 24.71 -15.23
C ASP A 137 7.97 24.11 -14.12
N GLU A 138 9.29 24.27 -14.23
CA GLU A 138 10.27 23.73 -13.28
C GLU A 138 10.27 24.42 -11.91
N MET A 139 9.57 25.56 -11.74
CA MET A 139 9.65 26.36 -10.50
C MET A 139 8.95 25.72 -9.29
N VAL A 140 8.20 24.63 -9.48
CA VAL A 140 7.37 24.03 -8.42
C VAL A 140 7.93 22.70 -7.92
N LEU A 141 7.94 21.67 -8.77
CA LEU A 141 8.41 20.31 -8.46
C LEU A 141 8.87 19.63 -9.75
N ASP A 142 10.04 19.00 -9.78
CA ASP A 142 10.51 18.27 -10.97
C ASP A 142 9.54 17.14 -11.42
N LEU A 143 9.74 16.61 -12.63
CA LEU A 143 8.93 15.53 -13.19
C LEU A 143 8.96 14.27 -12.32
N ALA A 144 10.13 13.91 -11.79
CA ALA A 144 10.31 12.71 -10.99
C ALA A 144 9.46 12.76 -9.71
N ARG A 145 9.51 13.85 -8.97
CA ARG A 145 8.71 14.08 -7.77
C ARG A 145 7.24 14.32 -8.09
N SER A 146 6.90 14.94 -9.22
CA SER A 146 5.51 15.16 -9.59
C SER A 146 4.80 13.84 -9.97
N SER A 147 5.52 12.93 -10.63
CA SER A 147 4.99 11.64 -11.11
C SER A 147 5.02 10.53 -10.05
N GLN A 148 5.94 10.61 -9.09
CA GLN A 148 6.03 9.66 -7.99
C GLN A 148 4.74 9.66 -7.15
N GLN A 149 4.13 8.50 -6.94
CA GLN A 149 2.90 8.39 -6.16
C GLN A 149 3.12 8.34 -4.64
N ILE A 150 4.33 8.02 -4.18
CA ILE A 150 4.61 7.76 -2.75
C ILE A 150 5.82 8.55 -2.31
N HIS A 151 5.63 9.41 -1.34
CA HIS A 151 6.64 10.30 -0.81
C HIS A 151 6.93 10.00 0.66
N GLY A 152 8.19 10.16 1.04
CA GLY A 152 8.67 9.86 2.39
C GLY A 152 8.92 8.38 2.62
N ALA A 153 9.24 8.07 3.88
CA ALA A 153 9.47 6.72 4.34
C ALA A 153 8.93 6.56 5.77
N PRO A 154 8.56 5.34 6.20
CA PRO A 154 8.28 5.05 7.60
C PRO A 154 9.41 5.55 8.50
N ARG A 155 9.09 6.36 9.52
CA ARG A 155 10.11 7.02 10.35
C ARG A 155 10.33 6.28 11.67
N LYS A 156 11.60 6.17 12.09
CA LYS A 156 11.95 5.90 13.49
C LYS A 156 11.66 7.17 14.30
N ARG A 157 10.64 7.17 15.16
CA ARG A 157 10.36 8.27 16.10
C ARG A 157 11.04 7.96 17.43
N GLY A 158 11.86 8.89 17.93
CA GLY A 158 12.61 8.74 19.20
C GLY A 158 13.95 8.00 19.06
N ILE A 159 14.64 7.83 20.19
CA ILE A 159 15.98 7.20 20.28
C ILE A 159 15.89 5.66 20.15
N LEU A 160 14.73 5.07 20.46
CA LEU A 160 14.49 3.63 20.39
C LEU A 160 13.52 3.28 19.25
N PRO A 161 13.79 2.23 18.47
CA PRO A 161 12.88 1.80 17.41
C PRO A 161 11.58 1.22 17.99
N ALA A 162 10.46 1.89 17.77
CA ALA A 162 9.14 1.30 17.97
C ALA A 162 8.84 0.32 16.82
N GLY A 163 9.44 -0.88 16.85
CA GLY A 163 9.37 -1.88 15.77
C GLY A 163 7.94 -2.17 15.31
N HIS A 164 6.99 -2.31 16.25
CA HIS A 164 5.57 -2.47 15.94
C HIS A 164 4.96 -1.31 15.15
N ARG A 165 5.41 -0.07 15.39
CA ARG A 165 4.96 1.11 14.64
C ARG A 165 5.50 1.11 13.21
N LEU A 166 6.77 0.78 13.00
CA LEU A 166 7.35 0.68 11.65
C LEU A 166 6.66 -0.40 10.81
N VAL A 167 6.40 -1.56 11.40
CA VAL A 167 5.65 -2.65 10.75
C VAL A 167 4.23 -2.18 10.41
N ARG A 168 3.57 -1.47 11.32
CA ARG A 168 2.22 -0.89 11.09
C ARG A 168 2.21 0.11 9.93
N GLU A 169 3.16 1.04 9.90
CA GLU A 169 3.29 2.01 8.80
C GLU A 169 3.54 1.31 7.48
N ALA A 170 4.47 0.34 7.43
CA ALA A 170 4.78 -0.41 6.22
C ALA A 170 3.54 -1.17 5.68
N ARG A 171 2.76 -1.81 6.57
CA ARG A 171 1.51 -2.49 6.19
C ARG A 171 0.41 -1.52 5.73
N THR A 172 0.36 -0.32 6.33
CA THR A 172 -0.58 0.73 5.91
C THR A 172 -0.23 1.23 4.50
N ILE A 173 1.05 1.50 4.23
CA ILE A 173 1.53 1.90 2.89
C ILE A 173 1.22 0.82 1.86
N ARG A 174 1.53 -0.45 2.16
CA ARG A 174 1.22 -1.59 1.28
C ARG A 174 -0.28 -1.69 0.98
N THR A 175 -1.12 -1.49 1.99
CA THR A 175 -2.59 -1.52 1.81
C THR A 175 -3.05 -0.42 0.85
N LEU A 176 -2.55 0.81 1.04
CA LEU A 176 -2.87 1.95 0.18
C LEU A 176 -2.34 1.75 -1.25
N GLN A 177 -1.11 1.27 -1.41
CA GLN A 177 -0.51 0.91 -2.69
C GLN A 177 -1.39 -0.07 -3.47
N ASN A 178 -1.75 -1.18 -2.83
CA ASN A 178 -2.42 -2.29 -3.49
C ASN A 178 -3.89 -1.99 -3.81
N HIS A 179 -4.58 -1.23 -2.96
CA HIS A 179 -6.04 -1.12 -3.03
C HIS A 179 -6.56 0.28 -3.39
N VAL A 180 -5.73 1.33 -3.30
CA VAL A 180 -6.11 2.73 -3.52
C VAL A 180 -5.34 3.33 -4.69
N LEU A 181 -4.00 3.42 -4.59
CA LEU A 181 -3.17 4.21 -5.51
C LEU A 181 -3.26 3.71 -6.97
N GLY A 182 -3.35 2.39 -7.17
CA GLY A 182 -3.48 1.81 -8.51
C GLY A 182 -4.79 2.17 -9.23
N SER A 183 -5.85 2.48 -8.48
CA SER A 183 -7.15 2.89 -9.06
C SER A 183 -7.31 4.40 -9.20
N LEU A 184 -6.45 5.19 -8.55
CA LEU A 184 -6.48 6.65 -8.55
C LEU A 184 -5.08 7.15 -8.96
N PRO A 185 -4.76 7.18 -10.26
CA PRO A 185 -3.40 7.45 -10.73
C PRO A 185 -2.87 8.84 -10.36
N ALA A 186 -3.76 9.83 -10.24
CA ALA A 186 -3.41 11.18 -9.77
C ALA A 186 -3.17 11.28 -8.25
N SER A 187 -3.42 10.21 -7.48
CA SER A 187 -3.23 10.26 -6.03
C SER A 187 -1.75 10.25 -5.62
N ARG A 188 -1.43 10.96 -4.54
CA ARG A 188 -0.08 11.12 -3.97
C ARG A 188 -0.14 10.81 -2.48
N LEU A 189 0.43 9.68 -2.09
CA LEU A 189 0.62 9.27 -0.71
C LEU A 189 1.85 9.96 -0.14
N VAL A 190 1.67 10.74 0.93
CA VAL A 190 2.75 11.36 1.68
C VAL A 190 2.81 10.71 3.06
N THR A 191 4.00 10.23 3.42
CA THR A 191 4.22 9.46 4.65
C THR A 191 5.20 10.15 5.57
N GLY A 192 5.03 9.93 6.87
CA GLY A 192 5.93 10.51 7.87
C GLY A 192 5.79 12.02 7.97
N LEU A 193 4.59 12.58 7.89
CA LEU A 193 4.36 14.01 8.06
C LEU A 193 4.57 14.44 9.53
N HIS A 194 5.15 15.62 9.72
CA HIS A 194 5.11 16.32 11.01
C HIS A 194 4.58 17.72 10.75
N LEU A 195 3.26 17.86 10.83
CA LEU A 195 2.61 19.12 10.49
C LEU A 195 2.95 20.18 11.55
N THR A 196 3.93 21.02 11.23
CA THR A 196 4.23 22.28 11.93
C THR A 196 3.59 23.43 11.17
N PHE A 197 2.26 23.57 11.25
CA PHE A 197 1.61 24.76 10.72
C PHE A 197 1.69 25.90 11.73
N GLY A 198 2.77 26.68 11.66
CA GLY A 198 3.02 27.79 12.59
C GLY A 198 3.29 27.30 14.02
N ARG A 199 2.52 27.81 15.01
CA ARG A 199 2.69 27.45 16.44
C ARG A 199 1.92 26.20 16.88
N LEU A 200 1.14 25.56 16.00
CA LEU A 200 0.32 24.40 16.34
C LEU A 200 1.06 23.10 15.97
N ASN A 201 1.31 22.24 16.96
CA ASN A 201 1.73 20.86 16.75
C ASN A 201 0.47 19.99 16.71
N SER A 202 0.05 19.54 15.53
CA SER A 202 -1.17 18.72 15.38
C SER A 202 -0.99 17.28 15.84
N GLY A 203 0.17 16.94 16.41
CA GLY A 203 0.59 15.56 16.56
C GLY A 203 1.02 14.97 15.21
N ALA A 204 1.63 13.80 15.29
CA ALA A 204 2.39 13.26 14.17
C ALA A 204 1.53 12.25 13.38
N ILE A 205 1.04 12.68 12.23
CA ILE A 205 0.27 11.86 11.28
C ILE A 205 1.19 10.84 10.62
N ASP A 206 0.72 9.60 10.48
CA ASP A 206 1.50 8.56 9.82
C ASP A 206 1.41 8.70 8.29
N HIS A 207 0.21 8.90 7.73
CA HIS A 207 0.00 9.01 6.28
C HIS A 207 -1.12 9.99 5.88
N VAL A 208 -0.93 10.68 4.76
CA VAL A 208 -1.96 11.48 4.07
C VAL A 208 -1.96 11.13 2.59
N VAL A 209 -3.13 11.01 1.97
CA VAL A 209 -3.27 10.83 0.52
C VAL A 209 -3.92 12.07 -0.07
N LEU A 210 -3.22 12.74 -0.99
CA LEU A 210 -3.72 13.86 -1.79
C LEU A 210 -4.22 13.33 -3.14
N CYS A 211 -5.40 13.76 -3.59
CA CYS A 211 -5.90 13.50 -4.93
C CYS A 211 -6.75 14.68 -5.38
N GLY A 212 -6.25 15.47 -6.34
CA GLY A 212 -6.88 16.73 -6.72
C GLY A 212 -7.02 17.69 -5.53
N ASP A 213 -8.27 18.02 -5.22
CA ASP A 213 -8.72 18.90 -4.14
C ASP A 213 -9.08 18.15 -2.85
N ARG A 214 -8.73 16.86 -2.72
CA ARG A 214 -9.07 16.04 -1.56
C ARG A 214 -7.86 15.50 -0.83
N LEU A 215 -7.90 15.57 0.50
CA LEU A 215 -6.87 15.08 1.41
C LEU A 215 -7.47 14.03 2.36
N ALA A 216 -7.06 12.77 2.22
CA ALA A 216 -7.43 11.70 3.14
C ALA A 216 -6.35 11.53 4.21
N VAL A 217 -6.68 11.82 5.46
CA VAL A 217 -5.83 11.61 6.63
C VAL A 217 -6.02 10.19 7.13
N ILE A 218 -4.93 9.43 7.21
CA ILE A 218 -5.00 8.01 7.53
C ILE A 218 -4.40 7.76 8.92
N GLY A 219 -5.24 7.26 9.82
CA GLY A 219 -4.83 6.60 11.05
C GLY A 219 -4.79 5.09 10.85
N SER A 220 -3.93 4.41 11.59
CA SER A 220 -4.00 2.95 11.64
C SER A 220 -3.69 2.40 13.02
N MET A 221 -4.28 1.24 13.32
CA MET A 221 -4.05 0.47 14.53
C MET A 221 -3.93 -1.01 14.19
N GLN A 222 -3.24 -1.77 15.04
CA GLN A 222 -3.16 -3.22 14.94
C GLN A 222 -3.98 -3.86 16.05
N VAL A 223 -4.72 -4.91 15.70
CA VAL A 223 -5.54 -5.66 16.64
C VAL A 223 -5.35 -7.16 16.42
N PRO A 224 -5.54 -8.00 17.44
CA PRO A 224 -5.58 -9.45 17.27
C PRO A 224 -6.70 -9.89 16.32
N GLU A 225 -6.65 -11.13 15.86
CA GLU A 225 -7.76 -11.70 15.10
C GLU A 225 -9.04 -11.76 15.96
N GLY A 226 -10.18 -11.47 15.32
CA GLY A 226 -11.49 -11.58 15.94
C GLY A 226 -12.53 -10.66 15.33
N VAL A 227 -13.71 -10.68 15.98
CA VAL A 227 -14.83 -9.80 15.68
C VAL A 227 -14.83 -8.65 16.69
N TYR A 228 -14.97 -7.44 16.18
CA TYR A 228 -14.99 -6.21 16.94
C TYR A 228 -16.33 -5.50 16.75
N ARG A 229 -16.76 -4.77 17.78
CA ARG A 229 -17.90 -3.87 17.72
C ARG A 229 -17.41 -2.43 17.74
N TRP A 230 -18.06 -1.56 16.98
CA TRP A 230 -17.82 -0.12 16.96
C TRP A 230 -19.08 0.61 17.45
N ASP A 231 -18.95 1.38 18.52
CA ASP A 231 -20.06 2.10 19.16
C ASP A 231 -20.15 3.59 18.76
N GLY A 232 -19.31 4.03 17.81
CA GLY A 232 -19.18 5.43 17.41
C GLY A 232 -17.98 6.16 18.01
N ALA A 233 -17.36 5.63 19.07
CA ALA A 233 -16.20 6.23 19.72
C ALA A 233 -15.09 5.22 20.04
N GLU A 234 -15.45 4.02 20.47
CA GLU A 234 -14.53 2.97 20.91
C GLU A 234 -14.80 1.64 20.19
N MET A 235 -13.73 0.87 20.00
CA MET A 235 -13.80 -0.50 19.50
C MET A 235 -13.81 -1.49 20.67
N TRP A 236 -14.64 -2.52 20.58
CA TRP A 236 -14.83 -3.51 21.63
C TRP A 236 -14.60 -4.92 21.11
N ARG A 237 -13.89 -5.75 21.89
CA ARG A 237 -13.72 -7.20 21.67
C ARG A 237 -14.07 -7.93 22.97
N GLY A 238 -15.30 -8.43 23.06
CA GLY A 238 -15.87 -8.80 24.36
C GLY A 238 -15.85 -7.57 25.27
N ASP A 239 -15.33 -7.70 26.49
CA ASP A 239 -15.22 -6.59 27.45
C ASP A 239 -13.96 -5.73 27.25
N ARG A 240 -13.08 -6.11 26.30
CA ARG A 240 -11.84 -5.37 26.04
C ARG A 240 -12.10 -4.19 25.13
N ARG A 241 -11.77 -3.01 25.64
CA ARG A 241 -11.85 -1.73 24.95
C ARG A 241 -10.55 -1.40 24.20
N LEU A 242 -10.69 -0.88 22.99
CA LEU A 242 -9.60 -0.40 22.15
C LEU A 242 -9.99 0.96 21.58
N SER A 243 -9.16 1.97 21.81
CA SER A 243 -9.41 3.33 21.31
C SER A 243 -8.64 3.55 20.01
N PRO A 244 -9.33 3.86 18.90
CA PRO A 244 -8.65 4.25 17.66
C PRO A 244 -7.87 5.56 17.81
N PRO A 245 -6.88 5.83 16.93
CA PRO A 245 -6.15 7.09 16.95
C PRO A 245 -7.08 8.27 16.61
N SER A 246 -6.98 9.36 17.36
CA SER A 246 -7.71 10.59 17.06
C SER A 246 -7.07 11.34 15.88
N LEU A 247 -7.85 11.57 14.83
CA LEU A 247 -7.43 12.29 13.63
C LEU A 247 -7.89 13.75 13.62
N ALA A 248 -8.80 14.14 14.50
CA ALA A 248 -9.41 15.47 14.49
C ALA A 248 -8.39 16.63 14.54
N PRO A 249 -7.35 16.63 15.40
CA PRO A 249 -6.38 17.72 15.45
C PRO A 249 -5.60 17.87 14.13
N ALA A 250 -5.22 16.74 13.54
CA ALA A 250 -4.54 16.63 12.27
C ALA A 250 -5.39 17.15 11.10
N MET A 251 -6.66 16.74 11.07
CA MET A 251 -7.61 17.17 10.05
C MET A 251 -7.88 18.67 10.11
N VAL A 252 -8.12 19.22 11.30
CA VAL A 252 -8.32 20.66 11.50
C VAL A 252 -7.09 21.46 11.06
N ALA A 253 -5.89 20.96 11.39
CA ALA A 253 -4.65 21.60 10.97
C ALA A 253 -4.47 21.61 9.45
N LEU A 254 -4.75 20.48 8.78
CA LEU A 254 -4.70 20.38 7.33
C LEU A 254 -5.76 21.23 6.65
N GLN A 255 -6.99 21.25 7.17
CA GLN A 255 -8.08 22.05 6.60
C GLN A 255 -7.78 23.55 6.66
N ARG A 256 -7.13 24.00 7.74
CA ARG A 256 -6.67 25.40 7.87
C ARG A 256 -5.50 25.71 6.94
N ALA A 257 -4.58 24.79 6.76
CA ALA A 257 -3.42 24.97 5.89
C ALA A 257 -3.77 24.90 4.40
N PHE A 258 -4.77 24.11 4.04
CA PHE A 258 -5.23 23.87 2.68
C PHE A 258 -6.74 24.16 2.58
N PRO A 259 -7.13 25.45 2.61
CA PRO A 259 -8.54 25.85 2.66
C PRO A 259 -9.33 25.42 1.41
N ASP A 260 -8.66 25.29 0.27
CA ASP A 260 -9.27 24.86 -0.99
C ASP A 260 -9.44 23.32 -1.08
N CYS A 261 -8.89 22.57 -0.12
CA CYS A 261 -9.00 21.12 -0.09
C CYS A 261 -10.11 20.67 0.86
N SER A 262 -10.83 19.62 0.47
CA SER A 262 -11.68 18.86 1.38
C SER A 262 -10.84 17.84 2.16
N VAL A 263 -10.90 17.86 3.48
CA VAL A 263 -10.14 16.93 4.34
C VAL A 263 -11.06 15.87 4.96
N GLY A 264 -10.72 14.59 4.80
CA GLY A 264 -11.45 13.44 5.37
C GLY A 264 -10.55 12.55 6.21
N GLY A 265 -11.09 11.94 7.28
CA GLY A 265 -10.36 11.05 8.18
C GLY A 265 -10.74 9.59 7.98
N PHE A 266 -9.75 8.69 7.97
CA PHE A 266 -9.99 7.26 7.79
C PHE A 266 -9.10 6.44 8.72
N ILE A 267 -9.69 5.42 9.34
CA ILE A 267 -8.97 4.56 10.30
C ILE A 267 -8.88 3.15 9.74
N LEU A 268 -7.65 2.72 9.44
CA LEU A 268 -7.34 1.36 9.02
C LEU A 268 -7.05 0.47 10.24
N VAL A 269 -7.82 -0.60 10.37
CA VAL A 269 -7.61 -1.63 11.40
C VAL A 269 -6.95 -2.84 10.75
N LEU A 270 -5.74 -3.16 11.21
CA LEU A 270 -4.92 -4.26 10.71
C LEU A 270 -5.02 -5.47 11.65
N GLY A 271 -5.40 -6.63 11.12
CA GLY A 271 -5.26 -7.92 11.80
C GLY A 271 -3.80 -8.41 11.84
N PRO A 272 -3.51 -9.55 12.49
CA PRO A 272 -2.16 -10.12 12.51
C PRO A 272 -1.69 -10.54 11.10
N ASP A 273 -2.58 -11.15 10.33
CA ASP A 273 -2.30 -11.62 8.96
C ASP A 273 -2.64 -10.57 7.89
N GLU A 274 -2.17 -10.78 6.66
CA GLU A 274 -2.49 -9.93 5.50
C GLU A 274 -3.85 -10.26 4.85
N ASN A 275 -4.85 -10.65 5.63
CA ASN A 275 -6.21 -10.86 5.13
C ASN A 275 -6.97 -9.51 5.03
N PRO A 276 -7.36 -9.06 3.82
CA PRO A 276 -7.99 -7.76 3.64
C PRO A 276 -9.43 -7.68 4.16
N HIS A 277 -10.08 -8.83 4.40
CA HIS A 277 -11.43 -8.91 4.96
C HIS A 277 -11.45 -8.93 6.49
N ALA A 278 -10.28 -9.07 7.13
CA ALA A 278 -10.14 -9.15 8.57
C ALA A 278 -9.46 -7.89 9.14
N PRO A 279 -9.77 -7.49 10.38
CA PRO A 279 -10.79 -8.08 11.26
C PRO A 279 -12.23 -7.76 10.84
N VAL A 280 -13.20 -8.49 11.39
CA VAL A 280 -14.62 -8.15 11.20
C VAL A 280 -14.99 -7.05 12.20
N ILE A 281 -15.52 -5.93 11.71
CA ILE A 281 -15.94 -4.81 12.54
C ILE A 281 -17.42 -4.58 12.31
N GLN A 282 -18.21 -4.72 13.37
CA GLN A 282 -19.67 -4.55 13.36
C GLN A 282 -20.01 -3.16 13.87
N LEU A 283 -20.70 -2.36 13.05
CA LEU A 283 -21.25 -1.08 13.48
C LEU A 283 -22.47 -1.31 14.36
N GLU A 284 -22.45 -0.79 15.58
CA GLU A 284 -23.66 -0.65 16.38
C GLU A 284 -24.46 0.56 15.90
N ARG A 285 -25.54 0.29 15.18
CA ARG A 285 -26.46 1.32 14.66
C ARG A 285 -27.32 1.96 15.77
N THR A 286 -27.13 1.56 17.03
CA THR A 286 -28.00 1.92 18.17
C THR A 286 -27.73 3.30 18.75
N ARG A 287 -26.63 3.96 18.36
CA ARG A 287 -26.46 5.40 18.60
C ARG A 287 -26.64 6.13 17.28
N SER A 288 -27.73 6.89 17.23
CA SER A 288 -27.98 7.91 16.21
C SER A 288 -26.67 8.61 15.84
N VAL A 289 -26.36 8.61 14.55
CA VAL A 289 -25.24 9.34 13.95
C VAL A 289 -25.35 10.85 14.19
N LEU A 290 -26.41 11.34 14.84
CA LEU A 290 -26.74 12.76 14.98
C LEU A 290 -26.21 13.45 16.26
N ASP A 291 -25.62 12.74 17.23
CA ASP A 291 -25.32 13.31 18.56
C ASP A 291 -23.83 13.58 18.87
N SER A 292 -22.91 13.50 17.89
CA SER A 292 -21.53 13.98 18.14
C SER A 292 -20.93 14.76 16.98
N ASP A 293 -20.89 16.09 17.13
CA ASP A 293 -20.35 17.06 16.16
C ASP A 293 -18.87 16.84 15.79
N ALA A 294 -18.14 16.00 16.54
CA ALA A 294 -16.75 15.61 16.23
C ALA A 294 -16.63 14.29 15.45
N GLY A 295 -17.68 13.47 15.41
CA GLY A 295 -17.71 12.14 14.78
C GLY A 295 -18.00 12.15 13.28
N PHE A 296 -18.38 13.31 12.71
CA PHE A 296 -18.77 13.44 11.30
C PHE A 296 -17.62 13.56 10.29
N LEU A 297 -16.38 13.71 10.78
CA LEU A 297 -15.22 13.96 9.90
C LEU A 297 -14.38 12.70 9.65
N THR A 298 -14.51 11.68 10.50
CA THR A 298 -13.73 10.44 10.39
C THR A 298 -14.66 9.26 10.16
N ASP A 299 -14.42 8.53 9.08
CA ASP A 299 -15.17 7.31 8.80
C ASP A 299 -14.94 6.25 9.89
N PRO A 300 -15.93 5.38 10.15
CA PRO A 300 -15.77 4.29 11.11
C PRO A 300 -14.51 3.46 10.83
N PRO A 301 -13.81 2.98 11.88
CA PRO A 301 -12.67 2.09 11.71
C PRO A 301 -13.04 0.86 10.88
N ALA A 302 -12.19 0.54 9.91
CA ALA A 302 -12.50 -0.45 8.89
C ALA A 302 -11.31 -1.40 8.63
N ASN A 303 -11.61 -2.62 8.21
CA ASN A 303 -10.60 -3.52 7.64
C ASN A 303 -10.09 -3.00 6.30
N ALA A 304 -9.01 -3.58 5.78
CA ALA A 304 -8.31 -3.07 4.60
C ALA A 304 -9.23 -2.91 3.37
N LEU A 305 -10.15 -3.85 3.12
CA LEU A 305 -11.02 -3.78 1.96
C LEU A 305 -12.08 -2.67 2.08
N GLN A 306 -12.76 -2.60 3.23
CA GLN A 306 -13.75 -1.56 3.48
C GLN A 306 -13.09 -0.18 3.52
N PHE A 307 -11.99 -0.05 4.24
CA PHE A 307 -11.18 1.16 4.31
C PHE A 307 -10.78 1.66 2.91
N ALA A 308 -10.25 0.77 2.06
CA ALA A 308 -9.85 1.16 0.71
C ALA A 308 -11.03 1.59 -0.15
N ARG A 309 -12.21 0.98 0.01
CA ARG A 309 -13.43 1.40 -0.67
C ARG A 309 -13.80 2.83 -0.30
N ASP A 310 -13.81 3.14 1.00
CA ASP A 310 -14.25 4.43 1.53
C ASP A 310 -13.26 5.54 1.15
N VAL A 311 -11.95 5.29 1.27
CA VAL A 311 -10.91 6.20 0.81
C VAL A 311 -11.04 6.48 -0.70
N LYS A 312 -11.29 5.44 -1.51
CA LYS A 312 -11.49 5.61 -2.96
C LYS A 312 -12.75 6.40 -3.29
N MET A 313 -13.86 6.15 -2.61
CA MET A 313 -15.08 6.92 -2.81
C MET A 313 -14.87 8.38 -2.45
N PHE A 314 -14.22 8.66 -1.32
CA PHE A 314 -13.90 10.03 -0.93
C PHE A 314 -13.00 10.70 -1.97
N LEU A 315 -11.82 10.16 -2.25
CA LEU A 315 -10.85 10.78 -3.17
C LEU A 315 -11.35 10.86 -4.62
N GLY A 316 -11.97 9.79 -5.12
CA GLY A 316 -12.37 9.64 -6.52
C GLY A 316 -13.58 10.50 -6.92
N THR A 317 -14.42 10.89 -5.96
CA THR A 317 -15.60 11.76 -6.21
C THR A 317 -15.26 13.26 -6.15
N GLY A 318 -13.98 13.63 -5.97
CA GLY A 318 -13.53 15.01 -6.10
C GLY A 318 -13.63 15.50 -7.55
N PRO A 319 -14.02 16.77 -7.78
CA PRO A 319 -14.06 17.35 -9.13
C PRO A 319 -12.69 17.33 -9.82
N MET A 320 -11.60 17.32 -9.05
CA MET A 320 -10.23 17.31 -9.56
C MET A 320 -9.52 15.96 -9.40
N SER A 321 -10.26 14.84 -9.27
CA SER A 321 -9.68 13.51 -8.98
C SER A 321 -8.71 12.96 -10.05
N GLY A 322 -8.73 13.50 -11.27
CA GLY A 322 -7.77 13.22 -12.35
C GLY A 322 -6.56 14.16 -12.39
N THR A 323 -6.43 15.09 -11.45
CA THR A 323 -5.42 16.17 -11.46
C THR A 323 -4.42 16.04 -10.31
N VAL A 324 -3.16 16.29 -10.63
CA VAL A 324 -2.06 16.46 -9.66
C VAL A 324 -1.74 17.94 -9.58
N ASP A 325 -2.22 18.59 -8.52
CA ASP A 325 -1.79 19.95 -8.20
C ASP A 325 -0.38 19.91 -7.59
N ARG A 326 0.60 20.36 -8.37
CA ARG A 326 2.02 20.39 -8.00
C ARG A 326 2.32 21.44 -6.95
N ARG A 327 1.54 22.53 -6.86
CA ARG A 327 1.74 23.56 -5.82
C ARG A 327 1.27 23.02 -4.47
N LEU A 328 0.11 22.38 -4.44
CA LEU A 328 -0.40 21.71 -3.24
C LEU A 328 0.54 20.59 -2.80
N LEU A 329 0.99 19.76 -3.74
CA LEU A 329 1.97 18.71 -3.45
C LEU A 329 3.27 19.29 -2.89
N ALA A 330 3.83 20.33 -3.52
CA ALA A 330 5.07 20.98 -3.04
C ALA A 330 4.93 21.51 -1.62
N ARG A 331 3.81 22.18 -1.32
CA ARG A 331 3.50 22.67 0.03
C ARG A 331 3.35 21.54 1.04
N LEU A 332 2.68 20.44 0.66
CA LEU A 332 2.51 19.27 1.53
C LEU A 332 3.84 18.56 1.80
N LEU A 333 4.71 18.44 0.79
CA LEU A 333 6.06 17.90 0.94
C LEU A 333 6.97 18.81 1.77
N GLY A 334 6.80 20.13 1.64
CA GLY A 334 7.48 21.10 2.50
C GLY A 334 7.14 20.92 3.98
N ALA A 335 5.92 20.49 4.31
CA ALA A 335 5.49 20.19 5.68
C ALA A 335 6.05 18.86 6.25
N MET A 336 6.90 18.14 5.51
CA MET A 336 7.59 16.94 6.02
C MET A 336 8.87 17.27 6.80
N TYR A 337 9.49 18.41 6.50
CA TYR A 337 10.82 18.83 6.98
C TYR A 337 10.73 20.11 7.80
#